data_AF-A0A2E5ZBI5-F1
#
_entry.id   AF-A0A2E5ZBI5-F1
#
_cell.length_a   1.000
_cell.length_b   1.000
_cell.length_c   1.000
_cell.angle_alpha   90.00
_cell.angle_beta   90.00
_cell.angle_gamma   90.00
#
_symmetry.space_group_name_H-M   'P 1'
#
loop_
_entity.id
_entity.type
_entity.pdbx_description
1 polymer ?
#
loop_
_entity_poly.entity_id
_entity_poly.type
_entity_poly.pdbx_seq_one_letter_code
_entity_poly.pdbx_strand_id
1 'polypeptide(L)' 'MSERLLPSDDPVSEEVLEWTIKRGSQDIAQIMSWLEVSSVRKDRQMLIGRAMDLLEEIQHALKRLDDLR' A
#
# COMPACT_ATOMS: atom_id res chain seq x y z
N MET A 1 -5.93 -7.59 -20.74
CA MET A 1 -4.84 -7.89 -19.79
C MET A 1 -3.71 -8.50 -20.59
N SER A 2 -2.79 -7.67 -21.09
CA SER A 2 -1.66 -8.17 -21.89
C SER A 2 -0.70 -8.91 -20.97
N GLU A 3 -0.68 -10.24 -21.08
CA GLU A 3 0.37 -11.05 -20.47
C GLU A 3 1.71 -10.62 -21.06
N ARG A 4 2.62 -10.19 -20.18
CA ARG A 4 3.91 -9.61 -20.54
C ARG A 4 4.78 -10.72 -21.17
N LEU A 5 5.27 -10.47 -22.39
CA LEU A 5 6.10 -11.41 -23.16
C LEU A 5 7.58 -11.43 -22.72
N LEU A 6 7.99 -10.53 -21.83
CA LEU A 6 9.34 -10.48 -21.24
C LEU A 6 9.25 -10.32 -19.71
N PRO A 7 10.10 -11.02 -18.93
CA PRO A 7 10.19 -10.83 -17.48
C PRO A 7 10.71 -9.42 -17.14
N SER A 8 10.35 -8.90 -15.97
CA SER A 8 10.94 -7.68 -15.40
C SER A 8 12.45 -7.83 -15.21
N ASP A 9 13.17 -6.71 -15.27
CA ASP A 9 14.62 -6.63 -15.01
C ASP A 9 14.98 -7.10 -13.59
N ASP A 10 14.05 -6.98 -12.63
CA ASP A 10 14.14 -7.56 -11.29
C ASP A 10 12.77 -8.12 -10.85
N PRO A 11 12.48 -9.40 -11.15
CA PRO A 11 11.16 -9.99 -10.92
C PRO A 11 10.85 -10.17 -9.43
N VAL A 12 11.88 -10.32 -8.58
CA VAL A 12 11.70 -10.43 -7.12
C VAL A 12 11.28 -9.07 -6.56
N SER A 13 11.93 -8.00 -6.99
CA SER A 13 11.53 -6.64 -6.60
C SER A 13 10.12 -6.32 -7.07
N GLU A 14 9.73 -6.71 -8.29
CA GLU A 14 8.36 -6.53 -8.78
C GLU A 14 7.33 -7.24 -7.88
N GLU A 15 7.56 -8.52 -7.55
CA GLU A 15 6.64 -9.29 -6.70
C GLU A 15 6.49 -8.68 -5.29
N VAL A 16 7.60 -8.22 -4.70
CA VAL A 16 7.59 -7.56 -3.38
C VAL A 16 6.81 -6.24 -3.42
N LEU A 17 6.94 -5.46 -4.48
CA LEU A 17 6.20 -4.19 -4.63
C LEU A 17 4.71 -4.42 -4.83
N GLU A 18 4.32 -5.39 -5.66
CA GLU A 18 2.92 -5.82 -5.82
C GLU A 18 2.34 -6.33 -4.49
N TRP A 19 3.10 -7.13 -3.73
CA TRP A 19 2.72 -7.55 -2.38
C TRP A 19 2.55 -6.35 -1.43
N THR A 20 3.46 -5.38 -1.48
CA THR A 20 3.43 -4.17 -0.64
C THR A 20 2.17 -3.35 -0.89
N ILE A 21 1.80 -3.13 -2.16
CA ILE A 21 0.57 -2.42 -2.54
C ILE A 21 -0.66 -3.17 -2.03
N LYS A 22 -0.70 -4.49 -2.27
CA LYS A 22 -1.82 -5.34 -1.82
C LYS A 22 -1.97 -5.30 -0.31
N ARG A 23 -0.88 -5.51 0.43
CA ARG A 23 -0.88 -5.53 1.89
C ARG A 23 -1.24 -4.18 2.47
N GLY A 24 -0.65 -3.09 1.97
CA GLY A 24 -0.95 -1.73 2.39
C GLY A 24 -2.43 -1.39 2.21
N SER A 25 -3.05 -1.80 1.10
CA SER A 25 -4.49 -1.57 0.87
C SER A 25 -5.39 -2.29 1.88
N GLN A 26 -5.01 -3.51 2.28
CA GLN A 26 -5.72 -4.29 3.31
C GLN A 26 -5.56 -3.65 4.68
N ASP A 27 -4.35 -3.21 5.02
CA ASP A 27 -4.08 -2.56 6.31
C ASP A 27 -4.81 -1.22 6.42
N ILE A 28 -4.90 -0.43 5.33
CA ILE A 28 -5.72 0.79 5.30
C ILE A 28 -7.20 0.48 5.53
N ALA A 29 -7.75 -0.54 4.86
CA ALA A 29 -9.14 -0.94 5.07
C ALA A 29 -9.41 -1.30 6.53
N GLN A 30 -8.48 -2.00 7.18
CA GLN A 30 -8.56 -2.34 8.60
C GLN A 30 -8.50 -1.10 9.50
N ILE A 31 -7.62 -0.15 9.20
CA ILE A 31 -7.51 1.12 9.92
C ILE A 31 -8.81 1.93 9.82
N MET A 32 -9.43 1.98 8.65
CA MET A 32 -10.70 2.69 8.45
C MET A 32 -11.84 2.05 9.26
N SER A 33 -11.87 0.71 9.35
CA SER A 33 -12.81 0.01 10.23
C SER A 33 -12.60 0.36 11.71
N TRP A 34 -11.35 0.49 12.18
CA TRP A 34 -11.07 0.93 13.55
C TRP A 34 -11.41 2.41 13.78
N LEU A 35 -11.22 3.26 12.77
CA LEU A 35 -11.53 4.68 12.85
C LEU A 35 -13.03 4.91 13.03
N GLU A 36 -13.86 4.12 12.36
CA GLU A 36 -15.32 4.17 12.45
C GLU A 36 -15.82 3.94 13.89
N VAL A 37 -15.24 2.96 14.60
CA VAL A 37 -15.68 2.56 15.94
C VAL A 37 -14.94 3.29 17.08
N SER A 38 -13.82 3.94 16.80
CA SER A 38 -13.04 4.67 17.81
C SER A 38 -13.81 5.90 18.32
N SER A 39 -13.89 6.11 19.64
CA SER A 39 -14.53 7.28 20.26
C SER A 39 -13.52 8.31 20.79
N VAL A 40 -12.25 7.93 20.89
CA VAL A 40 -11.18 8.78 21.45
C VAL A 40 -10.53 9.60 20.33
N ARG A 41 -10.58 10.94 20.46
CA ARG A 41 -10.01 11.85 19.45
C ARG A 41 -8.54 11.56 19.14
N LYS A 42 -7.74 11.28 20.16
CA LYS A 42 -6.31 10.97 20.02
C LYS A 42 -6.10 9.70 19.18
N ASP A 43 -6.88 8.66 19.43
CA ASP A 43 -6.79 7.40 18.69
C ASP A 43 -7.21 7.60 17.24
N ARG A 44 -8.26 8.37 16.98
CA ARG A 44 -8.64 8.76 15.61
C ARG A 44 -7.51 9.48 14.88
N GLN A 45 -6.83 10.42 15.54
CA GLN A 45 -5.69 11.13 14.95
C GLN A 45 -4.53 10.17 14.64
N MET A 46 -4.22 9.24 15.54
CA MET A 46 -3.18 8.23 15.33
C MET A 46 -3.51 7.31 14.14
N LEU A 47 -4.76 6.83 14.07
CA LEU A 47 -5.24 5.98 12.97
C LEU A 47 -5.16 6.71 11.62
N ILE A 48 -5.58 7.97 11.56
CA ILE A 48 -5.46 8.79 10.34
C ILE A 48 -4.00 8.96 9.93
N GLY A 49 -3.11 9.28 10.88
CA GLY A 49 -1.67 9.38 10.61
C GLY A 49 -1.11 8.10 10.01
N ARG A 50 -1.43 6.94 10.62
CA ARG A 50 -0.97 5.64 10.10
C ARG A 50 -1.52 5.32 8.71
N ALA A 51 -2.77 5.67 8.44
CA ALA A 51 -3.35 5.50 7.10
C ALA A 51 -2.62 6.37 6.06
N MET A 52 -2.25 7.60 6.41
CA MET A 52 -1.47 8.48 5.54
C MET A 52 -0.09 7.92 5.23
N ASP A 53 0.62 7.41 6.25
CA ASP A 53 1.95 6.78 6.06
C ASP A 53 1.86 5.59 5.09
N LEU A 54 0.85 4.73 5.25
CA LEU A 54 0.63 3.58 4.36
C LEU A 54 0.28 4.02 2.92
N LEU A 55 -0.49 5.11 2.76
CA LEU A 55 -0.78 5.66 1.43
C LEU A 55 0.49 6.21 0.77
N GLU A 56 1.42 6.78 1.52
CA GLU A 56 2.72 7.21 1.02
C GLU A 56 3.57 6.00 0.60
N GLU A 57 3.65 4.96 1.43
CA GLU A 57 4.34 3.70 1.10
C GLU A 57 3.80 3.07 -0.19
N ILE A 58 2.47 3.01 -0.36
CA ILE A 58 1.83 2.49 -1.58
C ILE A 58 2.18 3.34 -2.80
N GLN A 59 2.17 4.68 -2.68
CA GLN A 59 2.54 5.57 -3.78
C GLN A 59 4.00 5.39 -4.20
N HIS A 60 4.91 5.21 -3.23
CA HIS A 60 6.30 4.89 -3.51
C HIS A 60 6.46 3.54 -4.21
N ALA A 61 5.73 2.52 -3.76
CA ALA A 61 5.77 1.20 -4.38
C ALA A 61 5.26 1.22 -5.83
N LEU A 62 4.17 1.95 -6.10
CA LEU A 62 3.63 2.14 -7.45
C LEU A 62 4.64 2.82 -8.38
N LYS A 63 5.25 3.92 -7.93
CA LYS A 63 6.28 4.61 -8.71
C LYS A 63 7.46 3.69 -9.02
N ARG A 64 7.89 2.89 -8.04
CA ARG A 64 9.00 1.95 -8.24
C ARG A 64 8.64 0.81 -9.20
N LEU A 65 7.39 0.35 -9.21
CA LEU A 65 6.90 -0.60 -10.22
C LEU A 65 6.93 -0.01 -11.63
N ASP A 66 6.58 1.26 -11.78
CA ASP A 66 6.66 1.93 -13.07
C ASP A 66 8.12 2.09 -13.53
N ASP A 67 9.07 2.31 -12.62
CA ASP A 67 10.51 2.35 -12.93
C ASP A 67 11.10 0.97 -13.33
N LEU A 68 10.42 -0.14 -13.00
CA LEU A 68 10.82 -1.51 -13.36
C LEU A 68 10.18 -2.00 -14.67
N ARG A 69 9.28 -1.21 -15.27
CA ARG A 69 8.50 -1.54 -16.47
C ARG A 69 9.04 -0.85 -17.71
#